data_AF-A0A7C6CAW8-F1
#
_entry.id   AF-A0A7C6CAW8-F1
#
_cell.length_a   1.000
_cell.length_b   1.000
_cell.length_c   1.000
_cell.angle_alpha   90.00
_cell.angle_beta   90.00
_cell.angle_gamma   90.00
#
_symmetry.space_group_name_H-M   'P 1'
#
loop_
_entity.id
_entity.type
_entity.pdbx_description
1 polymer ?
#
loop_
_entity_poly.entity_id
_entity_poly.type
_entity_poly.pdbx_seq_one_letter_code
_entity_poly.pdbx_strand_id
1 'polypeptide(L)'
;MLVRPIDIRKTKKLVEKGFKIYNRYLLSIADDDQFLLDEKSFEIKLDISDRNISDKEKEKLQYVQYIISRYNRLCVLDRKIIYYSYMIKEKNNDGFTANNLGFDSNYFYRKKKEAIINMAYALNAEIYEGEISEID
;
A
#
# COMPACT_ATOMS: atom_id res chain seq x y z
N MET A 1 21.74 -21.40 -3.41
CA MET A 1 20.62 -21.20 -2.46
C MET A 1 19.34 -21.23 -3.28
N LEU A 2 18.49 -22.24 -3.11
CA LEU A 2 17.20 -22.31 -3.83
C LEU A 2 16.28 -21.25 -3.22
N VAL A 3 15.98 -20.20 -3.99
CA VAL A 3 14.97 -19.22 -3.60
C VAL A 3 13.64 -19.95 -3.54
N ARG A 4 13.01 -19.96 -2.36
CA ARG A 4 11.68 -20.54 -2.21
C ARG A 4 10.67 -19.67 -2.98
N PRO A 5 9.68 -20.26 -3.66
CA PRO A 5 8.61 -19.48 -4.28
C PRO A 5 7.80 -18.74 -3.20
N ILE A 6 7.24 -17.59 -3.58
CA ILE A 6 6.36 -16.80 -2.71
C ILE A 6 4.96 -17.42 -2.69
N ASP A 7 4.39 -17.57 -1.50
CA ASP A 7 2.95 -17.79 -1.34
C ASP A 7 2.22 -16.46 -1.61
N ILE A 8 1.78 -16.31 -2.87
CA ILE A 8 1.17 -15.07 -3.35
C ILE A 8 -0.14 -14.78 -2.60
N ARG A 9 -0.89 -15.82 -2.20
CA ARG A 9 -2.17 -15.64 -1.52
C ARG A 9 -1.96 -15.11 -0.11
N LYS A 10 -1.07 -15.73 0.67
CA LYS A 10 -0.74 -15.28 2.04
C LYS A 10 -0.07 -13.91 2.03
N THR A 11 0.89 -13.70 1.14
CA THR A 11 1.59 -12.41 0.97
C THR A 11 0.60 -11.29 0.67
N LYS A 12 -0.30 -11.49 -0.32
CA LYS A 12 -1.36 -10.53 -0.64
C LYS A 12 -2.21 -10.21 0.59
N LYS A 13 -2.67 -11.23 1.33
CA LYS A 13 -3.53 -11.05 2.51
C LYS A 13 -2.82 -10.22 3.60
N LEU A 14 -1.52 -10.45 3.81
CA LEU A 14 -0.71 -9.70 4.77
C LEU A 14 -0.58 -8.23 4.35
N VAL A 15 -0.24 -7.95 3.10
CA VAL A 15 -0.14 -6.58 2.57
C VAL A 15 -1.49 -5.85 2.64
N GLU A 16 -2.59 -6.50 2.25
CA GLU A 16 -3.94 -5.92 2.34
C GLU A 16 -4.36 -5.63 3.80
N LYS A 17 -3.95 -6.47 4.76
CA LYS A 17 -4.15 -6.21 6.19
C LYS A 17 -3.37 -4.96 6.61
N GLY A 18 -2.14 -4.79 6.14
CA GLY A 18 -1.34 -3.58 6.37
C GLY A 18 -2.03 -2.32 5.85
N PHE A 19 -2.55 -2.34 4.62
CA PHE A 19 -3.28 -1.20 4.05
C PHE A 19 -4.57 -0.86 4.82
N LYS A 20 -5.28 -1.86 5.37
CA LYS A 20 -6.45 -1.60 6.23
C LYS A 20 -6.07 -0.86 7.51
N ILE A 21 -4.94 -1.20 8.13
CA ILE A 21 -4.44 -0.52 9.33
C ILE A 21 -3.99 0.89 8.96
N TYR A 22 -3.24 1.02 7.86
CA TYR A 22 -2.78 2.28 7.31
C TYR A 22 -3.94 3.26 7.09
N ASN A 23 -4.98 2.86 6.37
CA ASN A 23 -6.14 3.72 6.09
C ASN A 23 -6.85 4.14 7.38
N ARG A 24 -7.03 3.20 8.33
CA ARG A 24 -7.65 3.51 9.62
C ARG A 24 -6.82 4.53 10.41
N TYR A 25 -5.50 4.38 10.41
CA TYR A 25 -4.62 5.29 11.13
C TYR A 25 -4.57 6.65 10.48
N LEU A 26 -4.43 6.71 9.15
CA LEU A 26 -4.45 7.95 8.38
C LEU A 26 -5.73 8.76 8.66
N LEU A 27 -6.90 8.11 8.62
CA LEU A 27 -8.20 8.74 8.95
C LEU A 27 -8.25 9.34 10.36
N SER A 28 -7.41 8.89 11.27
CA SER A 28 -7.41 9.35 12.67
C SER A 28 -6.35 10.39 12.99
N ILE A 29 -5.39 10.63 12.11
CA ILE A 29 -4.24 11.50 12.38
C ILE A 29 -4.03 12.62 11.36
N ALA A 30 -4.66 12.52 10.18
CA ALA A 30 -4.40 13.40 9.05
C ALA A 30 -5.70 13.97 8.49
N ASP A 31 -5.72 15.29 8.32
CA ASP A 31 -6.72 15.99 7.52
C ASP A 31 -6.40 15.88 6.02
N ASP A 32 -7.37 16.23 5.16
CA ASP A 32 -7.24 16.09 3.70
C ASP A 32 -6.09 16.93 3.11
N ASP A 33 -5.84 18.12 3.67
CA ASP A 33 -4.80 19.05 3.21
C ASP A 33 -3.37 18.61 3.61
N GLN A 34 -3.25 17.69 4.56
CA GLN A 34 -1.97 17.16 5.02
C GLN A 34 -1.48 15.96 4.20
N PHE A 35 -2.38 15.33 3.42
CA PHE A 35 -2.05 14.23 2.53
C PHE A 35 -1.84 14.74 1.10
N LEU A 36 -0.59 14.85 0.69
CA LEU A 36 -0.21 15.44 -0.60
C LEU A 36 0.21 14.35 -1.58
N LEU A 37 -0.49 14.24 -2.70
CA LEU A 37 -0.13 13.37 -3.81
C LEU A 37 0.46 14.20 -4.96
N ASP A 38 1.67 13.85 -5.40
CA ASP A 38 2.18 14.35 -6.69
C ASP A 38 1.55 13.54 -7.83
N GLU A 39 0.67 14.14 -8.62
CA GLU A 39 -0.05 13.46 -9.70
C GLU A 39 0.85 12.96 -10.84
N LYS A 40 2.08 13.49 -10.99
CA LYS A 40 2.99 13.04 -12.05
C LYS A 40 3.72 11.78 -11.65
N SER A 41 4.32 11.79 -10.46
CA SER A 41 5.13 10.68 -9.96
C SER A 41 4.31 9.65 -9.19
N PHE A 42 3.16 10.04 -8.64
CA PHE A 42 2.39 9.33 -7.63
C PHE A 42 3.17 9.14 -6.31
N GLU A 43 4.11 10.03 -5.97
CA GLU A 43 4.67 10.11 -4.62
C GLU A 43 3.67 10.70 -3.64
N ILE A 44 3.64 10.14 -2.43
CA ILE A 44 2.85 10.67 -1.33
C ILE A 44 3.79 11.38 -0.35
N LYS A 45 3.38 12.57 0.10
CA LYS A 45 3.97 13.28 1.24
C LYS A 45 2.89 13.50 2.29
N LEU A 46 3.30 13.39 3.55
CA LEU A 46 2.43 13.63 4.70
C LEU A 46 3.00 14.82 5.48
N ASP A 47 2.30 15.94 5.44
CA ASP A 47 2.73 17.18 6.09
C ASP A 47 2.08 17.30 7.47
N ILE A 48 2.60 16.52 8.43
CA ILE A 48 2.15 16.55 9.81
C ILE A 48 3.34 16.87 10.70
N SER A 49 3.17 17.89 11.55
CA SER A 49 4.14 18.25 12.58
C SER A 49 3.99 17.35 13.81
N ASP A 50 5.07 16.66 14.19
CA ASP A 50 5.16 15.81 15.39
C ASP A 50 4.79 16.56 16.70
N ARG A 51 4.85 17.90 16.69
CA ARG A 51 4.57 18.73 17.87
C ARG A 51 3.10 18.75 18.27
N ASN A 52 2.20 18.39 17.35
CA ASN A 52 0.75 18.48 17.56
C ASN A 52 0.11 17.11 17.84
N ILE A 53 0.91 16.07 18.06
CA ILE A 53 0.44 14.68 18.10
C ILE A 53 0.62 14.11 19.51
N SER A 54 -0.45 13.49 20.05
CA SER A 54 -0.38 12.81 21.34
C SER A 54 0.53 11.58 21.27
N ASP A 55 1.08 11.13 22.41
CA ASP A 55 1.96 9.94 22.42
C ASP A 55 1.28 8.69 21.83
N LYS A 56 -0.05 8.57 21.99
CA LYS A 56 -0.86 7.49 21.42
C LYS A 56 -0.98 7.56 19.89
N GLU A 57 -0.88 8.75 19.32
CA GLU A 57 -0.97 8.98 17.87
C GLU A 57 0.40 8.93 17.20
N LYS A 58 1.51 9.05 17.96
CA LYS A 58 2.86 8.90 17.43
C LYS A 58 3.08 7.53 16.78
N GLU A 59 2.63 6.44 17.42
CA GLU A 59 2.74 5.10 16.84
C GLU A 59 1.96 4.99 15.52
N LYS A 60 0.78 5.60 15.45
CA LYS A 60 -0.04 5.63 14.23
C LYS A 60 0.67 6.41 13.12
N LEU A 61 1.21 7.59 13.45
CA LEU A 61 1.96 8.42 12.50
C LEU A 61 3.17 7.66 11.97
N GLN A 62 3.96 7.04 12.86
CA GLN A 62 5.12 6.24 12.47
C GLN A 62 4.74 5.11 11.51
N TYR A 63 3.63 4.42 11.78
CA TYR A 63 3.13 3.37 10.88
C TYR A 63 2.70 3.92 9.52
N VAL A 64 1.98 5.05 9.49
CA VAL A 64 1.54 5.71 8.24
C VAL A 64 2.76 6.17 7.42
N GLN A 65 3.72 6.83 8.07
CA GLN A 65 4.98 7.26 7.44
C GLN A 65 5.80 6.08 6.93
N TYR A 66 5.83 4.97 7.67
CA TYR A 66 6.49 3.74 7.24
C TYR A 66 5.89 3.22 5.92
N ILE A 67 4.56 3.07 5.86
CA ILE A 67 3.88 2.60 4.64
C ILE A 67 4.13 3.55 3.46
N ILE A 68 3.99 4.86 3.66
CA ILE A 68 4.26 5.87 2.61
C ILE A 68 5.71 5.78 2.11
N SER A 69 6.67 5.67 3.04
CA SER A 69 8.09 5.53 2.71
C SER A 69 8.37 4.28 1.87
N ARG A 70 7.70 3.15 2.14
CA ARG A 70 7.86 1.92 1.35
C ARG A 70 7.15 2.01 0.01
N TYR A 71 5.95 2.55 -0.02
CA TYR A 71 5.19 2.81 -1.23
C TYR A 71 5.95 3.71 -2.22
N ASN A 72 6.59 4.78 -1.74
CA ASN A 72 7.35 5.70 -2.59
C ASN A 72 8.59 5.07 -3.26
N ARG A 73 9.02 3.87 -2.84
CA ARG A 73 10.11 3.11 -3.49
C ARG A 73 9.65 2.35 -4.74
N LEU A 74 8.34 2.19 -4.91
CA LEU A 74 7.79 1.47 -6.05
C LEU A 74 7.95 2.27 -7.35
N CYS A 75 7.94 1.57 -8.49
CA CYS A 75 7.90 2.24 -9.78
C CYS A 75 6.58 3.02 -9.95
N VAL A 76 6.56 4.02 -10.83
CA VAL A 76 5.38 4.90 -11.02
C VAL A 76 4.11 4.11 -11.33
N LEU A 77 4.23 3.04 -12.13
CA LEU A 77 3.07 2.20 -12.47
C LEU A 77 2.53 1.44 -11.25
N ASP A 78 3.39 0.81 -10.47
CA ASP A 78 2.98 0.09 -9.27
C ASP A 78 2.37 1.05 -8.24
N ARG A 79 2.94 2.25 -8.11
CA ARG A 79 2.39 3.32 -7.27
C ARG A 79 0.95 3.67 -7.65
N LYS A 80 0.70 3.95 -8.94
CA LYS A 80 -0.66 4.19 -9.44
C LYS A 80 -1.64 3.08 -9.08
N ILE A 81 -1.24 1.83 -9.34
CA ILE A 81 -2.11 0.66 -9.07
C ILE A 81 -2.40 0.53 -7.58
N ILE A 82 -1.37 0.62 -6.73
CA ILE A 82 -1.50 0.50 -5.28
C ILE A 82 -2.35 1.65 -4.72
N TYR A 83 -2.10 2.89 -5.17
CA TYR A 83 -2.84 4.06 -4.72
C TYR A 83 -4.34 3.91 -4.95
N TYR A 84 -4.74 3.68 -6.20
CA TYR A 84 -6.17 3.57 -6.55
C TYR A 84 -6.83 2.30 -5.98
N SER A 85 -6.07 1.22 -5.77
CA SER A 85 -6.62 -0.02 -5.22
C SER A 85 -6.75 0.01 -3.70
N TYR A 86 -5.87 0.72 -2.99
CA TYR A 86 -5.68 0.51 -1.55
C TYR A 86 -5.55 1.78 -0.70
N MET A 87 -5.06 2.91 -1.24
CA MET A 87 -4.73 4.09 -0.42
C MET A 87 -5.68 5.27 -0.61
N ILE A 88 -6.46 5.29 -1.69
CA ILE A 88 -7.49 6.31 -1.90
C ILE A 88 -8.60 6.20 -0.85
N LYS A 89 -9.07 7.34 -0.33
CA LYS A 89 -10.17 7.40 0.67
C LYS A 89 -11.47 6.82 0.11
N GLU A 90 -11.76 7.08 -1.17
CA GLU A 90 -12.93 6.54 -1.86
C GLU A 90 -12.63 5.15 -2.44
N LYS A 91 -13.36 4.14 -1.97
CA LYS A 91 -13.16 2.76 -2.43
C LYS A 91 -13.65 2.60 -3.87
N ASN A 92 -12.72 2.63 -4.81
CA ASN A 92 -12.98 2.30 -6.20
C ASN A 92 -13.05 0.79 -6.40
N ASN A 93 -13.89 0.36 -7.34
CA ASN A 93 -13.87 -1.02 -7.80
C ASN A 93 -12.72 -1.22 -8.81
N ASP A 94 -12.37 -2.49 -9.03
CA ASP A 94 -11.26 -2.86 -9.91
C ASP A 94 -11.49 -2.43 -11.37
N GLY A 95 -12.74 -2.42 -11.84
CA GLY A 95 -13.09 -1.95 -13.18
C GLY A 95 -12.89 -0.44 -13.37
N PHE A 96 -13.30 0.36 -12.39
CA PHE A 96 -13.08 1.81 -12.39
C PHE A 96 -11.59 2.14 -12.36
N THR A 97 -10.82 1.40 -11.53
CA THR A 97 -9.37 1.56 -11.47
C THR A 97 -8.71 1.18 -12.80
N ALA A 98 -9.10 0.06 -13.40
CA ALA A 98 -8.59 -0.36 -14.71
C ALA A 98 -8.87 0.69 -15.79
N ASN A 99 -10.09 1.22 -15.85
CA ASN A 99 -10.48 2.26 -16.80
C ASN A 99 -9.67 3.55 -16.62
N ASN A 100 -9.46 4.01 -15.38
CA ASN A 100 -8.65 5.20 -15.10
C ASN A 100 -7.18 5.02 -15.50
N LEU A 101 -6.68 3.78 -15.48
CA LEU A 101 -5.32 3.45 -15.91
C LEU A 101 -5.22 3.13 -17.41
N GLY A 102 -6.34 3.10 -18.14
CA GLY A 102 -6.39 2.74 -19.56
C GLY A 102 -6.10 1.25 -19.81
N PHE A 103 -6.41 0.38 -18.85
CA PHE A 103 -6.14 -1.05 -18.91
C PHE A 103 -7.39 -1.86 -19.23
N ASP A 104 -7.21 -2.95 -19.96
CA ASP A 104 -8.19 -4.04 -19.93
C ASP A 104 -8.14 -4.76 -18.58
N SER A 105 -9.26 -5.41 -18.22
CA SER A 105 -9.39 -6.08 -16.92
C SER A 105 -8.33 -7.15 -16.67
N ASN A 106 -7.97 -7.95 -17.69
CA ASN A 106 -7.01 -9.05 -17.51
C ASN A 106 -5.60 -8.51 -17.27
N TYR A 107 -5.21 -7.49 -18.05
CA TYR A 107 -3.96 -6.78 -17.86
C TYR A 107 -3.90 -6.12 -16.49
N PHE A 108 -4.98 -5.47 -16.05
CA PHE A 108 -5.07 -4.87 -14.72
C PHE A 108 -4.87 -5.90 -13.60
N TYR A 109 -5.59 -7.03 -13.63
CA TYR A 109 -5.43 -8.06 -12.58
C TYR A 109 -4.01 -8.62 -12.49
N ARG A 110 -3.36 -8.83 -13.65
CA ARG A 110 -1.95 -9.26 -13.68
C ARG A 110 -1.04 -8.20 -13.08
N LYS A 111 -1.17 -6.94 -13.48
CA LYS A 111 -0.35 -5.84 -12.96
C LYS A 111 -0.61 -5.53 -11.49
N LYS A 112 -1.86 -5.65 -11.02
CA LYS A 112 -2.21 -5.55 -9.60
C LYS A 112 -1.55 -6.65 -8.76
N LYS A 113 -1.49 -7.88 -9.29
CA LYS A 113 -0.77 -8.99 -8.65
C LYS A 113 0.74 -8.75 -8.60
N GLU A 114 1.34 -8.19 -9.64
CA GLU A 114 2.77 -7.81 -9.63
C GLU A 114 3.03 -6.68 -8.63
N ALA A 115 2.24 -5.61 -8.68
CA ALA A 115 2.38 -4.44 -7.82
C ALA A 115 2.26 -4.79 -6.32
N ILE A 116 1.34 -5.69 -5.94
CA ILE A 116 1.20 -6.10 -4.53
C ILE A 116 2.38 -6.93 -4.04
N ILE A 117 3.01 -7.74 -4.90
CA ILE A 117 4.23 -8.48 -4.55
C ILE A 117 5.42 -7.54 -4.44
N ASN A 118 5.54 -6.55 -5.34
CA ASN A 118 6.57 -5.51 -5.23
C ASN A 118 6.39 -4.69 -3.94
N MET A 119 5.14 -4.41 -3.54
CA MET A 119 4.85 -3.78 -2.25
C MET A 119 5.25 -4.68 -1.08
N ALA A 120 5.00 -5.99 -1.16
CA ALA A 120 5.42 -6.93 -0.13
C ALA A 120 6.94 -6.89 0.08
N TYR A 121 7.72 -6.92 -0.99
CA TYR A 121 9.18 -6.77 -0.91
C TYR A 121 9.59 -5.41 -0.32
N ALA A 122 8.92 -4.32 -0.70
CA ALA A 122 9.21 -3.00 -0.15
C ALA A 122 8.97 -2.92 1.38
N LEU A 123 7.98 -3.69 1.85
CA LEU A 123 7.58 -3.83 3.25
C LEU A 123 8.36 -4.91 4.02
N ASN A 124 9.16 -5.76 3.35
CA ASN A 124 9.69 -7.02 3.88
C ASN A 124 8.56 -7.89 4.49
N ALA A 125 7.47 -8.04 3.74
CA ALA A 125 6.25 -8.74 4.16
C ALA A 125 5.90 -9.91 3.21
N GLU A 126 6.86 -10.37 2.42
CA GLU A 126 6.73 -11.58 1.62
C GLU A 126 6.66 -12.83 2.52
N ILE A 127 5.80 -13.77 2.15
CA ILE A 127 5.65 -15.07 2.81
C ILE A 127 6.03 -16.14 1.77
N TYR A 128 6.97 -17.01 2.12
CA TYR A 128 7.41 -18.07 1.21
C TYR A 128 6.62 -19.36 1.41
N GLU A 129 6.52 -20.17 0.36
CA GLU A 129 5.86 -21.47 0.44
C GLU A 129 6.51 -22.35 1.52
N GLY A 130 5.66 -23.00 2.34
CA GLY A 130 6.09 -23.81 3.47
C GLY A 130 6.40 -23.03 4.75
N GLU A 131 6.31 -21.70 4.76
CA GLU A 131 6.35 -20.92 6.00
C GLU A 131 4.99 -20.92 6.71
N ILE A 132 5.03 -21.14 8.02
CA ILE A 132 3.86 -21.00 8.90
C ILE A 132 3.79 -19.52 9.28
N SER A 133 2.99 -18.76 8.54
CA SER A 133 2.55 -17.43 8.99
C SER A 133 1.31 -17.60 9.87
N GLU A 134 1.24 -16.95 11.03
CA GLU A 134 0.06 -16.93 11.93
C GLU A 134 -1.17 -16.18 11.34
N ILE A 135 -1.34 -16.18 10.02
CA ILE A 135 -2.35 -15.42 9.27
C ILE A 135 -3.33 -16.39 8.60
N ASP A 136 -3.94 -17.27 9.39
CA ASP A 136 -5.12 -18.03 8.96
C ASP A 136 -6.41 -17.22 9.15
#